data_AF-A0A2V7A506-F1
#
_entry.id   AF-A0A2V7A506-F1
#
_cell.length_a   1.000
_cell.length_b   1.000
_cell.length_c   1.000
_cell.angle_alpha   90.00
_cell.angle_beta   90.00
_cell.angle_gamma   90.00
#
_symmetry.space_group_name_H-M   'P 1'
#
loop_
_entity.id
_entity.type
_entity.pdbx_description
1 polymer ?
#
loop_
_entity_poly.entity_id
_entity_poly.type
_entity_poly.pdbx_seq_one_letter_code
_entity_poly.pdbx_strand_id
1 'polypeptide(L)'
;MSVETKTNHRSIQLTSQRTPTYPTVDVTCDGKRRAITLTRSELAGKSVLGIYEVPETTAKSMLGALECRLLLPDQQINLPAQLLRAAWAIAPKGASARAGIHPLDGWRCPPAQPIKGNFTTYSGEPCIYHVPGGQLYVKTKPETCYATEADARQDGCRRSKR
;
A
#
# COMPACT_ATOMS: atom_id res chain seq x y z
N MET A 1 -2.66 -11.48 9.47
CA MET A 1 -2.90 -11.32 8.01
C MET A 1 -1.89 -10.32 7.48
N SER A 2 -1.29 -10.61 6.33
CA SER A 2 -0.16 -9.85 5.77
C SER A 2 -0.26 -9.74 4.25
N VAL A 3 0.48 -8.77 3.69
CA VAL A 3 0.63 -8.57 2.25
C VAL A 3 2.11 -8.45 1.93
N GLU A 4 2.57 -9.19 0.93
CA GLU A 4 3.91 -9.04 0.40
C GLU A 4 3.99 -7.81 -0.50
N THR A 5 4.90 -6.89 -0.18
CA THR A 5 4.95 -5.57 -0.84
C THR A 5 5.48 -5.60 -2.26
N LYS A 6 6.19 -6.66 -2.67
CA LYS A 6 6.76 -6.80 -4.02
C LYS A 6 5.79 -7.42 -5.02
N THR A 7 5.06 -8.43 -4.58
CA THR A 7 4.19 -9.26 -5.42
C THR A 7 2.71 -8.92 -5.23
N ASN A 8 2.38 -8.14 -4.18
CA ASN A 8 1.03 -7.90 -3.71
C ASN A 8 0.29 -9.20 -3.31
N HIS A 9 1.04 -10.28 -3.05
CA HIS A 9 0.47 -11.54 -2.58
C HIS A 9 -0.03 -11.38 -1.15
N ARG A 10 -1.22 -11.88 -0.89
CA ARG A 10 -1.85 -11.80 0.42
C ARG A 10 -1.69 -13.12 1.14
N SER A 11 -1.43 -13.06 2.43
CA SER A 11 -1.29 -14.25 3.26
C SER A 11 -2.04 -14.14 4.58
N ILE A 12 -2.49 -15.29 5.06
CA ILE A 12 -3.02 -15.49 6.40
C ILE A 12 -1.89 -16.06 7.25
N GLN A 13 -1.73 -15.49 8.43
CA GLN A 13 -0.69 -15.88 9.37
C GLN A 13 -1.39 -16.30 10.66
N LEU A 14 -1.16 -17.55 11.07
CA LEU A 14 -1.71 -18.11 12.29
C LEU A 14 -0.56 -18.51 13.21
N THR A 15 -0.55 -17.98 14.41
CA THR A 15 0.40 -18.36 15.45
C THR A 15 -0.26 -19.36 16.39
N SER A 16 0.42 -20.47 16.67
CA SER A 16 0.00 -21.40 17.72
C SER A 16 1.13 -21.62 18.73
N GLN A 17 0.76 -21.58 20.01
CA GLN A 17 1.65 -21.89 21.14
C GLN A 17 1.62 -23.38 21.52
N ARG A 18 0.65 -24.17 21.03
CA ARG A 18 0.40 -25.55 21.52
C ARG A 18 -0.03 -26.57 20.46
N THR A 19 -0.62 -26.16 19.34
CA THR A 19 -1.21 -27.05 18.32
C THR A 19 -0.47 -27.01 16.97
N PRO A 20 -0.54 -28.10 16.18
CA PRO A 20 0.14 -28.19 14.89
C PRO A 20 -0.43 -27.16 13.92
N THR A 21 0.45 -26.60 13.08
CA THR A 21 0.02 -25.83 11.92
C THR A 21 -0.97 -26.66 11.10
N TYR A 22 -2.16 -26.10 10.88
CA TYR A 22 -3.18 -26.78 10.12
C TYR A 22 -2.71 -26.96 8.67
N PRO A 23 -2.91 -28.15 8.06
CA PRO A 23 -2.53 -28.36 6.66
C PRO A 23 -3.38 -27.51 5.71
N THR A 24 -4.60 -27.17 6.12
CA THR A 24 -5.52 -26.30 5.40
C THR A 24 -6.27 -25.40 6.38
N VAL A 25 -6.61 -24.21 5.91
CA VAL A 25 -7.58 -23.32 6.56
C VAL A 25 -8.68 -22.99 5.56
N ASP A 26 -9.92 -22.94 6.02
CA ASP A 26 -11.03 -22.65 5.14
C ASP A 26 -11.51 -21.23 5.35
N VAL A 27 -11.84 -20.54 4.26
CA VAL A 27 -12.50 -19.25 4.31
C VAL A 27 -13.87 -19.35 3.67
N THR A 28 -14.90 -18.87 4.35
CA THR A 28 -16.24 -18.74 3.81
C THR A 28 -16.58 -17.27 3.69
N CYS A 29 -16.82 -16.80 2.46
CA CYS A 29 -17.25 -15.45 2.17
C CYS A 29 -18.52 -15.51 1.30
N ASP A 30 -19.56 -14.75 1.66
CA ASP A 30 -20.85 -14.74 0.95
C ASP A 30 -21.38 -16.16 0.64
N GLY A 31 -21.23 -17.09 1.59
CA GLY A 31 -21.64 -18.49 1.46
C GLY A 31 -20.72 -19.40 0.63
N LYS A 32 -19.67 -18.86 -0.01
CA LYS A 32 -18.69 -19.65 -0.77
C LYS A 32 -17.50 -20.03 0.11
N ARG A 33 -17.35 -21.33 0.39
CA ARG A 33 -16.21 -21.89 1.12
C ARG A 33 -15.05 -22.18 0.16
N ARG A 34 -13.83 -21.82 0.56
CA ARG A 34 -12.59 -22.19 -0.13
C ARG A 34 -11.54 -22.66 0.86
N ALA A 35 -10.87 -23.75 0.52
CA ALA A 35 -9.72 -24.24 1.26
C ALA A 35 -8.43 -23.56 0.79
N ILE A 36 -7.62 -23.15 1.75
CA ILE A 36 -6.30 -22.55 1.53
C ILE A 36 -5.29 -23.47 2.21
N THR A 37 -4.39 -24.04 1.42
CA THR A 37 -3.34 -24.94 1.89
C THR A 37 -2.24 -24.16 2.61
N LEU A 38 -1.64 -24.78 3.62
CA LEU A 38 -0.44 -24.27 4.26
C LEU A 38 0.68 -24.14 3.22
N THR A 39 1.22 -22.94 3.08
CA THR A 39 2.34 -22.69 2.16
C THR A 39 3.66 -22.96 2.85
N ARG A 40 3.83 -22.43 4.06
CA ARG A 40 5.02 -22.66 4.88
C ARG A 40 4.74 -22.48 6.36
N SER A 41 5.54 -23.12 7.18
CA SER A 41 5.51 -22.99 8.63
C SER A 41 6.89 -22.57 9.14
N GLU A 42 6.94 -21.60 10.04
CA GLU A 42 8.18 -21.07 10.59
C GLU A 42 8.13 -21.09 12.13
N LEU A 43 9.28 -21.29 12.77
CA LEU A 43 9.42 -21.13 14.23
C LEU A 43 9.62 -19.65 14.56
N ALA A 44 8.66 -19.05 15.25
CA ALA A 44 8.70 -17.68 15.74
C ALA A 44 8.86 -17.68 17.27
N GLY A 45 10.11 -17.82 17.72
CA GLY A 45 10.44 -17.94 19.14
C GLY A 45 9.91 -19.25 19.74
N LYS A 46 8.92 -19.16 20.64
CA LYS A 46 8.27 -20.33 21.27
C LYS A 46 6.97 -20.77 20.58
N SER A 47 6.65 -20.17 19.43
CA SER A 47 5.40 -20.43 18.69
C SER A 47 5.69 -20.86 17.27
N VAL A 48 4.80 -21.64 16.68
CA VAL A 48 4.85 -21.97 15.26
C VAL A 48 3.93 -21.01 14.51
N LEU A 49 4.46 -20.39 13.47
CA LEU A 49 3.74 -19.51 12.56
C LEU A 49 3.42 -20.25 11.27
N GLY A 50 2.14 -20.55 11.04
CA GLY A 50 1.63 -21.06 9.77
C GLY A 50 1.31 -19.91 8.82
N ILE A 51 1.89 -19.96 7.62
CA ILE A 51 1.70 -18.98 6.56
C ILE A 51 0.93 -19.66 5.42
N TYR A 52 -0.24 -19.10 5.10
CA TYR A 52 -1.15 -19.57 4.07
C TYR A 52 -1.26 -18.49 3.01
N GLU A 53 -0.68 -18.71 1.84
CA GLU A 53 -0.82 -17.80 0.71
C GLU A 53 -2.24 -17.90 0.15
N VAL A 54 -2.88 -16.74 0.01
CA VAL A 54 -4.23 -16.63 -0.47
C VAL A 54 -4.18 -16.37 -1.98
N PRO A 55 -4.78 -17.25 -2.81
CA PRO A 55 -4.85 -17.02 -4.24
C PRO A 55 -5.50 -15.67 -4.55
N GLU A 56 -5.05 -14.99 -5.61
CA GLU A 56 -5.53 -13.64 -5.95
C GLU A 56 -7.06 -13.59 -6.13
N THR A 57 -7.65 -14.63 -6.72
CA THR A 57 -9.10 -14.77 -6.89
C THR A 57 -9.84 -14.87 -5.56
N THR A 58 -9.29 -15.63 -4.61
CA THR A 58 -9.80 -15.75 -3.23
C THR A 58 -9.66 -14.43 -2.50
N ALA A 59 -8.51 -13.75 -2.61
CA ALA A 59 -8.25 -12.45 -2.02
C ALA A 59 -9.22 -11.37 -2.53
N LYS A 60 -9.48 -11.31 -3.84
CA LYS A 60 -10.48 -10.41 -4.44
C LYS A 60 -11.88 -10.69 -3.89
N SER A 61 -12.25 -11.97 -3.79
CA SER A 61 -13.53 -12.38 -3.20
C SER A 61 -13.65 -11.96 -1.73
N MET A 62 -12.59 -12.12 -0.94
CA MET A 62 -12.58 -11.74 0.48
C MET A 62 -12.69 -10.23 0.69
N LEU A 63 -12.10 -9.42 -0.19
CA LEU A 63 -12.17 -7.95 -0.10
C LEU A 63 -13.51 -7.36 -0.59
N GLY A 64 -14.18 -8.06 -1.50
CA GLY A 64 -15.49 -7.70 -2.04
C GLY A 64 -16.67 -8.17 -1.19
N ALA A 65 -16.47 -9.16 -0.33
CA ALA A 65 -17.52 -9.73 0.52
C ALA A 65 -17.94 -8.79 1.66
N LEU A 66 -19.19 -8.91 2.08
CA LEU A 66 -19.71 -8.18 3.25
C LEU A 66 -19.30 -8.87 4.55
N GLU A 67 -19.31 -10.19 4.55
CA GLU A 67 -18.87 -11.02 5.68
C GLU A 67 -18.02 -12.18 5.21
N CYS A 68 -16.86 -12.35 5.86
CA CYS A 68 -16.02 -13.53 5.72
C CYS A 68 -15.82 -14.19 7.08
N ARG A 69 -15.63 -15.51 7.09
CA ARG A 69 -15.30 -16.29 8.27
C ARG A 69 -14.14 -17.22 7.94
N LEU A 70 -13.11 -17.19 8.79
CA LEU A 70 -12.05 -18.18 8.77
C LEU A 70 -12.47 -19.35 9.65
N LEU A 71 -12.38 -20.55 9.11
CA LEU A 71 -12.73 -21.80 9.76
C LEU A 71 -11.45 -22.59 9.98
N LEU A 72 -11.13 -22.80 11.24
CA LEU A 72 -10.12 -23.72 11.74
C LEU A 72 -10.84 -24.93 12.36
N PRO A 73 -10.18 -26.08 12.49
CA PRO A 73 -10.80 -27.27 13.09
C PRO A 73 -11.38 -27.03 14.49
N ASP A 74 -10.76 -26.15 15.28
CA ASP A 74 -11.10 -25.84 16.67
C ASP A 74 -11.76 -24.47 16.85
N GLN A 75 -11.79 -23.62 15.82
CA GLN A 75 -12.20 -22.23 15.96
C GLN A 75 -12.82 -21.66 14.68
N GLN A 76 -13.83 -20.83 14.85
CA GLN A 76 -14.34 -19.94 13.81
C GLN A 76 -14.01 -18.49 14.15
N ILE A 77 -13.37 -17.79 13.22
CA ILE A 77 -12.98 -16.39 13.39
C ILE A 77 -13.76 -15.55 12.38
N ASN A 78 -14.55 -14.59 12.87
CA ASN A 78 -15.20 -13.62 12.02
C ASN A 78 -14.16 -12.64 11.44
N LEU A 79 -14.17 -12.49 10.13
CA LEU A 79 -13.34 -11.58 9.37
C LEU A 79 -14.23 -10.50 8.76
N PRO A 80 -14.58 -9.44 9.52
CA PRO A 80 -15.37 -8.35 8.96
C PRO A 80 -14.59 -7.70 7.81
N ALA A 81 -15.31 -7.27 6.77
CA ALA A 81 -14.70 -6.68 5.58
C ALA A 81 -13.73 -5.53 5.91
N GLN A 82 -14.02 -4.77 6.97
CA GLN A 82 -13.14 -3.69 7.44
C GLN A 82 -11.78 -4.19 7.95
N LEU A 83 -11.76 -5.30 8.70
CA LEU A 83 -10.52 -5.88 9.20
C LEU A 83 -9.69 -6.47 8.06
N LEU A 84 -10.35 -7.14 7.10
CA LEU A 84 -9.71 -7.61 5.88
C LEU A 84 -9.10 -6.47 5.11
N ARG A 85 -9.85 -5.39 4.87
CA ARG A 85 -9.34 -4.20 4.19
C ARG A 85 -8.25 -3.49 4.97
N ALA A 86 -8.25 -3.51 6.30
CA ALA A 86 -7.19 -2.90 7.09
C ALA A 86 -5.89 -3.73 7.06
N ALA A 87 -6.01 -5.06 7.22
CA ALA A 87 -4.86 -5.96 7.26
C ALA A 87 -4.28 -6.27 5.87
N TRP A 88 -5.13 -6.20 4.84
CA TRP A 88 -4.78 -6.38 3.44
C TRP A 88 -4.90 -5.10 2.62
N ALA A 89 -5.15 -3.95 3.24
CA ALA A 89 -4.67 -2.74 2.61
C ALA A 89 -3.18 -2.97 2.45
N ILE A 90 -2.71 -2.89 1.20
CA ILE A 90 -1.36 -2.38 1.05
C ILE A 90 -1.48 -1.05 1.78
N ALA A 91 -0.91 -0.94 2.99
CA ALA A 91 -0.60 0.38 3.49
C ALA A 91 0.08 1.06 2.29
N PRO A 92 -0.33 2.23 1.82
CA PRO A 92 0.51 2.98 0.91
C PRO A 92 1.78 3.31 1.71
N LYS A 93 2.69 2.34 1.79
CA LYS A 93 4.01 2.42 2.37
C LYS A 93 4.82 3.13 1.32
N GLY A 94 4.63 4.44 1.26
CA GLY A 94 5.33 5.34 0.38
C GLY A 94 5.01 5.09 -1.09
N ALA A 95 4.46 6.10 -1.74
CA ALA A 95 5.01 6.45 -3.04
C ALA A 95 6.52 6.70 -2.85
N SER A 96 7.30 5.62 -2.92
CA SER A 96 8.72 5.65 -3.28
C SER A 96 8.89 5.18 -4.73
N ALA A 97 7.84 5.34 -5.55
CA ALA A 97 8.06 5.95 -6.86
C ALA A 97 8.14 7.45 -6.57
N ARG A 98 9.22 8.10 -7.03
CA ARG A 98 9.45 9.56 -7.01
C ARG A 98 8.16 10.32 -6.73
N ALA A 99 8.09 10.98 -5.57
CA ALA A 99 6.82 11.41 -4.97
C ALA A 99 6.07 12.46 -5.80
N GLY A 100 6.70 12.91 -6.88
CA GLY A 100 6.11 13.74 -7.90
C GLY A 100 5.31 13.00 -8.97
N ILE A 101 4.15 13.55 -9.32
CA ILE A 101 3.34 13.10 -10.46
C ILE A 101 3.47 14.09 -11.64
N HIS A 102 3.12 13.65 -12.86
CA HIS A 102 3.05 14.56 -13.99
C HIS A 102 1.90 15.58 -13.79
N PRO A 103 2.08 16.85 -14.20
CA PRO A 103 0.99 17.82 -14.18
C PRO A 103 -0.20 17.40 -15.06
N LEU A 104 -1.38 17.95 -14.79
CA LEU A 104 -2.58 17.73 -15.59
C LEU A 104 -2.42 18.23 -17.02
N ASP A 105 -1.68 19.32 -17.17
CA ASP A 105 -1.29 19.94 -18.44
C ASP A 105 0.00 20.73 -18.26
N GLY A 106 0.48 21.43 -19.29
CA GLY A 106 1.73 22.20 -19.22
C GLY A 106 1.77 23.37 -18.21
N TRP A 107 0.72 23.59 -17.41
CA TRP A 107 0.60 24.70 -16.46
C TRP A 107 0.02 24.33 -15.09
N ARG A 108 -0.76 23.26 -14.97
CA ARG A 108 -1.57 22.95 -13.78
C ARG A 108 -1.20 21.62 -13.16
N CYS A 109 -1.04 21.65 -11.83
CA CYS A 109 -0.98 20.44 -11.04
C CYS A 109 -2.38 20.03 -10.53
N PRO A 110 -2.61 18.73 -10.25
CA PRO A 110 -3.83 18.30 -9.56
C PRO A 110 -4.00 18.95 -8.19
N PRO A 111 -5.23 19.14 -7.70
CA PRO A 111 -5.48 19.73 -6.38
C PRO A 111 -4.83 18.96 -5.23
N ALA A 112 -4.68 17.64 -5.37
CA ALA A 112 -4.02 16.80 -4.36
C ALA A 112 -2.48 16.95 -4.34
N GLN A 113 -1.87 17.53 -5.39
CA GLN A 113 -0.42 17.74 -5.52
C GLN A 113 -0.10 19.17 -5.97
N PRO A 114 -0.41 20.19 -5.15
CA PRO A 114 -0.41 21.57 -5.60
C PRO A 114 0.99 22.19 -5.72
N ILE A 115 2.07 21.50 -5.36
CA ILE A 115 3.43 22.07 -5.41
C ILE A 115 4.04 21.82 -6.79
N LYS A 116 4.44 22.89 -7.49
CA LYS A 116 5.01 22.80 -8.84
C LYS A 116 6.53 22.65 -8.80
N GLY A 117 7.05 21.54 -9.29
CA GLY A 117 8.48 21.30 -9.56
C GLY A 117 8.84 21.58 -11.01
N ASN A 118 9.95 22.28 -11.24
CA ASN A 118 10.49 22.58 -12.56
C ASN A 118 11.99 22.29 -12.57
N PHE A 119 12.48 21.52 -13.54
CA PHE A 119 13.89 21.23 -13.71
C PHE A 119 14.57 22.43 -14.37
N THR A 120 15.64 22.93 -13.75
CA THR A 120 16.37 24.09 -14.28
C THR A 120 17.68 23.63 -14.88
N THR A 121 17.86 23.80 -16.19
CA THR A 121 19.13 23.51 -16.86
C THR A 121 20.20 24.58 -16.63
N TYR A 122 19.80 25.79 -16.21
CA TYR A 122 20.67 26.97 -16.16
C TYR A 122 21.48 27.14 -14.86
N SER A 123 21.14 26.43 -13.78
CA SER A 123 21.67 26.75 -12.44
C SER A 123 22.47 25.63 -11.77
N GLY A 124 22.75 24.54 -12.51
CA GLY A 124 23.39 23.34 -11.94
C GLY A 124 22.54 22.61 -10.90
N GLU A 125 21.34 23.09 -10.63
CA GLU A 125 20.40 22.53 -9.67
C GLU A 125 19.37 21.68 -10.41
N PRO A 126 19.18 20.43 -9.99
CA PRO A 126 18.35 19.49 -10.73
C PRO A 126 16.90 19.98 -10.80
N CYS A 127 16.35 20.55 -9.72
CA CYS A 127 14.95 20.96 -9.67
C CYS A 127 14.68 22.07 -8.65
N ILE A 128 13.72 22.94 -8.95
CA ILE A 128 13.18 23.95 -8.03
C ILE A 128 11.67 23.73 -7.87
N TYR A 129 11.18 23.74 -6.64
CA TYR A 129 9.75 23.66 -6.34
C TYR A 129 9.16 25.00 -5.89
N HIS A 130 7.89 25.21 -6.25
CA HIS A 130 7.10 26.41 -5.96
C HIS A 130 5.81 26.01 -5.25
N VAL A 131 5.57 26.60 -4.09
CA VAL A 131 4.35 26.39 -3.29
C VAL A 131 3.25 27.37 -3.70
N PRO A 132 1.96 27.00 -3.59
CA PRO A 132 0.85 27.94 -3.76
C PRO A 132 1.03 29.21 -2.92
N GLY A 133 0.78 30.37 -3.52
CA GLY A 133 0.97 31.68 -2.87
C GLY A 133 2.38 32.28 -3.01
N GLY A 134 3.37 31.52 -3.51
CA GLY A 134 4.69 32.07 -3.86
C GLY A 134 4.63 33.00 -5.08
N GLN A 135 5.52 33.99 -5.17
CA GLN A 135 5.45 35.02 -6.22
C GLN A 135 5.59 34.44 -7.63
N LEU A 136 6.36 33.35 -7.75
CA LEU A 136 6.59 32.67 -9.02
C LEU A 136 5.63 31.52 -9.29
N TYR A 137 4.77 31.13 -8.34
CA TYR A 137 3.93 29.94 -8.45
C TYR A 137 3.03 29.94 -9.71
N VAL A 138 2.40 31.07 -10.01
CA VAL A 138 1.52 31.22 -11.17
C VAL A 138 2.33 31.26 -12.48
N LYS A 139 3.59 31.73 -12.43
CA LYS A 139 4.47 31.88 -13.60
C LYS A 139 5.25 30.61 -13.92
N THR A 140 5.32 29.66 -13.00
CA THR A 140 6.03 28.39 -13.20
C THR A 140 5.17 27.40 -13.97
N LYS A 141 5.74 26.85 -15.05
CA LYS A 141 5.27 25.63 -15.70
C LYS A 141 5.82 24.42 -14.94
N PRO A 142 4.99 23.57 -14.35
CA PRO A 142 5.46 22.36 -13.70
C PRO A 142 5.89 21.31 -14.73
N GLU A 143 6.95 20.57 -14.42
CA GLU A 143 7.29 19.30 -15.06
C GLU A 143 6.92 18.12 -14.15
N THR A 144 6.91 18.37 -12.83
CA THR A 144 6.52 17.44 -11.78
C THR A 144 5.68 18.16 -10.72
N CYS A 145 4.71 17.48 -10.11
CA CYS A 145 3.80 18.03 -9.10
C CYS A 145 3.85 17.21 -7.80
N TYR A 146 3.94 17.89 -6.65
CA TYR A 146 4.11 17.25 -5.34
C TYR A 146 2.96 17.56 -4.37
N ALA A 147 2.66 16.61 -3.49
CA ALA A 147 1.71 16.82 -2.39
C ALA A 147 2.31 17.66 -1.28
N THR A 148 3.57 17.39 -0.92
CA THR A 148 4.27 18.07 0.18
C THR A 148 5.65 18.59 -0.21
N GLU A 149 6.16 19.54 0.56
CA GLU A 149 7.54 20.03 0.38
C GLU A 149 8.59 18.96 0.74
N ALA A 150 8.22 17.96 1.53
CA ALA A 150 9.10 16.83 1.84
C ALA A 150 9.29 15.95 0.59
N ASP A 151 8.21 15.68 -0.14
CA ASP A 151 8.21 14.92 -1.40
C ASP A 151 9.11 15.60 -2.44
N ALA A 152 8.97 16.92 -2.61
CA ALA A 152 9.80 17.68 -3.53
C ALA A 152 11.30 17.62 -3.16
N ARG A 153 11.62 17.72 -1.87
CA ARG A 153 13.02 17.62 -1.37
C ARG A 153 13.60 16.22 -1.56
N GLN A 154 12.78 15.18 -1.40
CA GLN A 154 13.19 13.81 -1.64
C GLN A 154 13.55 13.57 -3.11
N ASP A 155 12.87 14.23 -4.04
CA ASP A 155 13.18 14.22 -5.47
C ASP A 155 14.37 15.16 -5.84
N GLY A 156 15.06 15.72 -4.83
CA GLY A 156 16.22 16.59 -5.02
C GLY A 156 15.88 18.03 -5.39
N CYS A 157 14.59 18.41 -5.34
CA CYS A 157 14.18 19.78 -5.59
C CYS A 157 14.46 20.66 -4.36
N ARG A 158 14.90 21.90 -4.59
CA ARG A 158 14.97 22.92 -3.53
C ARG A 158 13.81 23.92 -3.62
N ARG A 159 13.51 24.61 -2.51
CA ARG A 159 12.48 25.65 -2.47
C ARG A 159 12.88 26.85 -3.34
N SER A 160 11.93 27.42 -4.07
CA SER A 160 12.09 28.74 -4.69
C SER A 160 12.37 29.80 -3.62
N LYS A 161 13.33 30.68 -3.89
CA LYS A 161 13.67 31.83 -3.03
C LYS A 161 12.75 33.04 -3.26
N ARG A 162 11.77 32.89 -4.16
CA ARG A 162 10.85 33.93 -4.66
C ARG A 162 9.42 33.36 -4.77
#